data_AF-A0A7Z0VP66-F1
#
_entry.id   AF-A0A7Z0VP66-F1
#
_cell.length_a   1.000
_cell.length_b   1.000
_cell.length_c   1.000
_cell.angle_alpha   90.00
_cell.angle_beta   90.00
_cell.angle_gamma   90.00
#
_symmetry.space_group_name_H-M   'P 1'
#
loop_
_entity.id
_entity.type
_entity.pdbx_description
1 polymer ?
#
loop_
_entity_poly.entity_id
_entity_poly.type
_entity_poly.pdbx_seq_one_letter_code
_entity_poly.pdbx_strand_id
1 'polypeptide(L)'
;MTNSHSICDLNLLPELERQTDNDVRWSAAATLTDYAMYLPDHVWPIILKHGSSSDEDLRTAVATCLLEHLLEYHFEAYFSKLEKVILDSNNNLKDTLSLCWKLGKSELPENSARWEPLIQSN
;
A
#
# COMPACT_ATOMS: atom_id res chain seq x y z
N MET A 1 -13.45 23.76 6.64
CA MET A 1 -13.64 24.46 5.35
C MET A 1 -12.30 25.12 5.05
N THR A 2 -11.43 24.61 4.18
CA THR A 2 -11.58 24.03 2.84
C THR A 2 -10.65 22.83 2.66
N ASN A 3 -11.21 21.66 2.34
CA ASN A 3 -10.44 20.52 1.83
C ASN A 3 -9.93 20.87 0.44
N SER A 4 -8.70 21.36 0.39
CA SER A 4 -7.93 21.49 -0.84
C SER A 4 -6.93 20.35 -0.91
N HIS A 5 -7.39 19.10 -0.86
CA HIS A 5 -6.60 17.94 -1.29
C HIS A 5 -6.53 17.99 -2.83
N SER A 6 -5.71 18.92 -3.30
CA SER A 6 -5.46 19.13 -4.72
C SER A 6 -4.63 17.96 -5.23
N ILE A 7 -4.85 17.60 -6.49
CA ILE A 7 -4.08 16.62 -7.29
C ILE A 7 -2.55 16.84 -7.20
N CYS A 8 -2.10 18.00 -6.69
CA CYS A 8 -0.72 18.33 -6.38
C CYS A 8 -0.01 17.35 -5.43
N ASP A 9 -0.68 16.72 -4.45
CA ASP A 9 0.02 15.80 -3.53
C ASP A 9 0.40 14.48 -4.20
N LEU A 10 -0.27 14.11 -5.31
CA LEU A 10 0.16 13.00 -6.16
C LEU A 10 1.49 13.29 -6.89
N ASN A 11 1.95 14.55 -6.93
CA ASN A 11 3.30 14.89 -7.38
C ASN A 11 4.40 14.60 -6.35
N LEU A 12 4.07 14.00 -5.20
CA LEU A 12 5.06 13.40 -4.29
C LEU A 12 5.62 12.05 -4.82
N LEU A 13 5.06 11.54 -5.93
CA LEU A 13 5.51 10.29 -6.56
C LEU A 13 6.99 10.29 -6.99
N PRO A 14 7.51 11.33 -7.68
CA PRO A 14 8.93 11.42 -8.01
C PRO A 14 9.81 11.64 -6.77
N GLU A 15 9.22 12.02 -5.64
CA GLU A 15 9.92 12.23 -4.37
C GLU A 15 10.20 10.89 -3.70
N LEU A 16 9.22 9.98 -3.66
CA LEU A 16 9.41 8.60 -3.16
C LEU A 16 10.55 7.85 -3.86
N GLU A 17 10.77 8.12 -5.16
CA GLU A 17 11.81 7.43 -5.95
C GLU A 17 13.18 8.08 -5.86
N ARG A 18 13.24 9.42 -5.78
CA ARG A 18 14.51 10.16 -5.89
C ARG A 18 15.16 10.42 -4.55
N GLN A 19 14.41 10.32 -3.46
CA GLN A 19 14.96 10.57 -2.14
C GLN A 19 15.77 9.37 -1.68
N THR A 20 17.01 9.61 -1.28
CA THR A 20 17.88 8.64 -0.59
C THR A 20 17.77 8.78 0.92
N ASP A 21 17.06 9.81 1.39
CA ASP A 21 16.78 10.06 2.79
C ASP A 21 15.50 9.34 3.19
N ASN A 22 15.61 8.43 4.15
CA ASN A 22 14.49 7.62 4.59
C ASN A 22 13.41 8.48 5.28
N ASP A 23 13.77 9.49 6.07
CA ASP A 23 12.79 10.31 6.78
C ASP A 23 11.88 11.06 5.79
N VAL A 24 12.45 11.51 4.66
CA VAL A 24 11.66 12.15 3.59
C VAL A 24 10.73 11.16 2.90
N ARG A 25 11.17 9.93 2.65
CA ARG A 25 10.32 8.87 2.07
C ARG A 25 9.14 8.55 2.96
N TRP A 26 9.40 8.33 4.24
CA TRP A 26 8.38 8.02 5.24
C TRP A 26 7.40 9.19 5.41
N SER A 27 7.89 10.44 5.41
CA SER A 27 7.04 11.62 5.45
C SER A 27 6.14 11.74 4.21
N ALA A 28 6.68 11.48 3.01
CA ALA A 28 5.89 11.47 1.78
C ALA A 28 4.83 10.37 1.78
N ALA A 29 5.18 9.16 2.22
CA ALA A 29 4.26 8.04 2.33
C ALA A 29 3.12 8.32 3.33
N ALA A 30 3.45 8.89 4.49
CA ALA A 30 2.47 9.29 5.50
C ALA A 30 1.52 10.40 5.01
N THR A 31 2.02 11.34 4.19
CA THR A 31 1.16 12.38 3.58
C THR A 31 0.12 11.77 2.63
N LEU A 32 0.46 10.66 1.98
CA LEU A 32 -0.42 9.96 1.05
C LEU A 32 -1.40 9.00 1.75
N THR A 33 -1.29 8.78 3.06
CA THR A 33 -2.17 7.86 3.81
C THR A 33 -3.65 8.21 3.68
N ASP A 34 -4.02 9.50 3.82
CA ASP A 34 -5.42 9.92 3.68
C ASP A 34 -5.97 9.63 2.27
N TYR A 35 -5.11 9.65 1.25
CA TYR A 35 -5.51 9.32 -0.12
C TYR A 35 -5.87 7.84 -0.27
N ALA A 36 -5.30 6.93 0.52
CA ALA A 36 -5.69 5.52 0.51
C ALA A 36 -7.15 5.34 0.96
N MET A 37 -7.63 6.20 1.86
CA MET A 37 -9.03 6.22 2.30
C MET A 37 -9.96 6.89 1.27
N TYR A 38 -9.60 8.07 0.75
CA TYR A 38 -10.52 8.89 -0.05
C TYR A 38 -10.37 8.76 -1.57
N LEU A 39 -9.20 8.38 -2.06
CA LEU A 39 -8.85 8.31 -3.48
C LEU A 39 -8.11 7.00 -3.83
N PRO A 40 -8.70 5.83 -3.52
CA PRO A 40 -7.99 4.56 -3.59
C PRO A 40 -7.54 4.18 -5.02
N ASP A 41 -8.28 4.60 -6.06
CA ASP A 41 -7.90 4.36 -7.46
C ASP A 41 -6.65 5.14 -7.89
N HIS A 42 -6.35 6.27 -7.23
CA HIS A 42 -5.14 7.06 -7.50
C HIS A 42 -3.92 6.51 -6.75
N VAL A 43 -4.14 5.90 -5.57
CA VAL A 43 -3.07 5.31 -4.75
C VAL A 43 -2.69 3.91 -5.23
N TRP A 44 -3.61 3.18 -5.85
CA TRP A 44 -3.36 1.80 -6.28
C TRP A 44 -2.16 1.63 -7.24
N PRO A 45 -1.97 2.45 -8.29
CA PRO A 45 -0.78 2.36 -9.14
C PRO A 45 0.53 2.63 -8.38
N ILE A 46 0.49 3.48 -7.36
CA ILE A 46 1.62 3.82 -6.49
C ILE A 46 2.03 2.58 -5.68
N ILE A 47 1.06 1.96 -5.02
CA ILE A 47 1.26 0.72 -4.26
C ILE A 47 1.83 -0.38 -5.17
N LEU A 48 1.26 -0.58 -6.36
CA LEU A 48 1.75 -1.62 -7.27
C LEU A 48 3.19 -1.38 -7.69
N LYS A 49 3.54 -0.14 -8.04
CA LYS A 49 4.91 0.21 -8.46
C LYS A 49 5.92 0.04 -7.33
N HIS A 50 5.65 0.64 -6.18
CA HIS A 50 6.64 0.75 -5.10
C HIS A 50 6.62 -0.43 -4.13
N GLY A 51 5.46 -1.07 -3.92
CA GLY A 51 5.38 -2.35 -3.22
C GLY A 51 6.05 -3.50 -3.98
N SER A 52 6.33 -3.31 -5.28
CA SER A 52 7.13 -4.27 -6.06
C SER A 52 8.62 -3.90 -6.13
N SER A 53 9.05 -2.80 -5.51
CA SER A 53 10.42 -2.30 -5.57
C SER A 53 11.42 -3.30 -4.98
N SER A 54 12.66 -3.31 -5.46
CA SER A 54 13.76 -4.04 -4.79
C SER A 54 14.20 -3.39 -3.48
N ASP A 55 13.89 -2.10 -3.29
CA ASP A 55 14.20 -1.34 -2.07
C ASP A 55 13.23 -1.70 -0.93
N GLU A 56 13.75 -2.36 0.10
CA GLU A 56 12.97 -2.84 1.24
C GLU A 56 12.40 -1.71 2.11
N ASP A 57 13.13 -0.61 2.31
CA ASP A 57 12.65 0.53 3.10
C ASP A 57 11.48 1.21 2.37
N LEU A 58 11.59 1.36 1.05
CA LEU A 58 10.48 1.86 0.23
C LEU A 58 9.26 0.93 0.28
N ARG A 59 9.45 -0.40 0.19
CA ARG A 59 8.34 -1.35 0.36
C ARG A 59 7.71 -1.24 1.74
N THR A 60 8.51 -1.03 2.79
CA THR A 60 8.03 -0.90 4.17
C THR A 60 7.19 0.36 4.37
N ALA A 61 7.63 1.50 3.81
CA ALA A 61 6.85 2.73 3.84
C ALA A 61 5.52 2.58 3.07
N VAL A 62 5.53 1.89 1.93
CA VAL A 62 4.32 1.63 1.14
C VAL A 62 3.38 0.66 1.85
N ALA A 63 3.91 -0.38 2.48
CA ALA A 63 3.13 -1.33 3.27
C ALA A 63 2.35 -0.58 4.37
N THR A 64 3.09 0.11 5.24
CA THR A 64 2.57 0.72 6.46
C THR A 64 1.69 1.94 6.19
N CYS A 65 2.08 2.83 5.28
CA CYS A 65 1.35 4.08 5.08
C CYS A 65 0.24 3.99 4.04
N LEU A 66 0.32 3.06 3.08
CA LEU A 66 -0.58 3.02 1.93
C LEU A 66 -1.38 1.73 1.82
N LEU A 67 -0.69 0.58 1.76
CA LEU A 67 -1.36 -0.70 1.51
C LEU A 67 -2.24 -1.11 2.69
N GLU A 68 -1.76 -0.97 3.93
CA GLU A 68 -2.53 -1.22 5.15
C GLU A 68 -3.84 -0.44 5.14
N HIS A 69 -3.78 0.88 4.98
CA HIS A 69 -4.96 1.74 5.00
C HIS A 69 -5.86 1.53 3.78
N LEU A 70 -5.30 1.22 2.60
CA LEU A 70 -6.12 0.85 1.44
C LEU A 70 -6.97 -0.39 1.75
N LEU A 71 -6.38 -1.40 2.37
CA LEU A 71 -7.07 -2.65 2.71
C LEU A 71 -7.99 -2.48 3.92
N GLU A 72 -7.64 -1.61 4.87
CA GLU A 72 -8.49 -1.20 5.98
C GLU A 72 -9.87 -0.72 5.51
N TYR A 73 -9.91 0.17 4.52
CA TYR A 73 -11.15 0.79 4.05
C TYR A 73 -11.76 0.12 2.81
N HIS A 74 -10.95 -0.46 1.93
CA HIS A 74 -11.37 -0.90 0.59
C HIS A 74 -11.04 -2.37 0.27
N PHE A 75 -10.91 -3.21 1.30
CA PHE A 75 -10.52 -4.62 1.19
C PHE A 75 -11.04 -5.34 -0.06
N GLU A 76 -12.35 -5.48 -0.21
CA GLU A 76 -12.95 -6.35 -1.24
C GLU A 76 -12.50 -5.99 -2.67
N ALA A 77 -12.44 -4.68 -2.96
CA ALA A 77 -12.12 -4.18 -4.30
C ALA A 77 -10.62 -4.30 -4.63
N TYR A 78 -9.74 -4.23 -3.64
CA TYR A 78 -8.29 -4.16 -3.85
C TYR A 78 -7.54 -5.41 -3.47
N PHE A 79 -8.01 -6.16 -2.47
CA PHE A 79 -7.40 -7.43 -2.08
C PHE A 79 -7.46 -8.44 -3.24
N SER A 80 -8.59 -8.52 -3.96
CA SER A 80 -8.71 -9.39 -5.15
C SER A 80 -7.73 -8.99 -6.27
N LYS A 81 -7.45 -7.69 -6.44
CA LYS A 81 -6.45 -7.20 -7.41
C LYS A 81 -5.03 -7.52 -6.95
N LEU A 82 -4.76 -7.34 -5.67
CA LEU A 82 -3.48 -7.63 -5.03
C LEU A 82 -3.12 -9.11 -5.11
N GLU A 83 -4.07 -9.97 -4.73
CA GLU A 83 -3.97 -11.43 -4.81
C GLU A 83 -3.58 -11.86 -6.21
N LYS A 84 -4.26 -11.35 -7.25
CA LYS A 84 -3.93 -11.65 -8.64
C LYS A 84 -2.47 -11.31 -8.99
N VAL A 85 -1.99 -10.13 -8.60
CA VAL A 85 -0.62 -9.69 -8.92
C VAL A 85 0.42 -10.52 -8.17
N ILE A 86 0.16 -10.88 -6.92
CA ILE A 86 1.04 -11.76 -6.12
C ILE A 86 1.12 -13.15 -6.76
N LEU A 87 -0.03 -13.72 -7.12
CA LEU A 87 -0.11 -15.05 -7.75
C LEU A 87 0.51 -15.08 -9.16
N ASP A 88 0.55 -13.94 -9.87
CA ASP A 88 1.30 -13.75 -11.12
C ASP A 88 2.83 -13.59 -10.88
N SER A 89 3.37 -14.15 -9.79
CA SER A 89 4.80 -14.24 -9.44
C SER A 89 5.48 -12.96 -8.94
N ASN A 90 4.75 -12.05 -8.28
CA ASN A 90 5.34 -10.86 -7.68
C ASN A 90 5.69 -11.05 -6.19
N ASN A 91 6.87 -11.63 -5.93
CA ASN A 91 7.34 -11.92 -4.57
C ASN A 91 7.59 -10.65 -3.72
N ASN A 92 8.08 -9.56 -4.32
CA ASN A 92 8.29 -8.31 -3.59
C ASN A 92 6.96 -7.74 -3.06
N LEU A 93 5.90 -7.85 -3.85
CA LEU A 93 4.58 -7.40 -3.42
C LEU A 93 3.96 -8.34 -2.38
N LYS A 94 4.24 -9.65 -2.44
CA LYS A 94 3.93 -10.60 -1.36
C LYS A 94 4.63 -10.20 -0.06
N ASP A 95 5.93 -9.91 -0.12
CA ASP A 95 6.70 -9.46 1.04
C ASP A 95 6.14 -8.14 1.58
N THR A 96 5.77 -7.20 0.72
CA THR A 96 5.09 -5.95 1.13
C THR A 96 3.78 -6.24 1.87
N LEU A 97 2.96 -7.17 1.38
CA LEU A 97 1.75 -7.60 2.06
C LEU A 97 2.06 -8.24 3.43
N SER A 98 3.17 -8.97 3.55
CA SER A 98 3.58 -9.59 4.82
C SER A 98 4.01 -8.58 5.89
N LEU A 99 4.45 -7.39 5.49
CA LEU A 99 4.79 -6.30 6.39
C LEU A 99 3.55 -5.57 6.93
N CYS A 100 2.41 -5.71 6.26
CA CYS A 100 1.19 -5.00 6.60
C CYS A 100 0.51 -5.57 7.85
N TRP A 101 0.03 -4.68 8.70
CA TRP A 101 -0.89 -5.00 9.79
C TRP A 101 -2.31 -5.15 9.26
N LYS A 102 -3.06 -6.10 9.81
CA LYS A 102 -4.49 -6.22 9.52
C LYS A 102 -5.22 -5.16 10.30
N LEU A 103 -5.89 -4.24 9.60
CA LEU A 103 -6.69 -3.17 10.17
C LEU A 103 -8.11 -3.21 9.59
N GLY A 104 -9.10 -2.82 10.38
CA GLY A 104 -10.46 -2.53 9.91
C GLY A 104 -11.09 -3.70 9.17
N LYS A 105 -11.42 -3.52 7.88
CA LYS A 105 -12.00 -4.60 7.08
C LYS A 105 -11.08 -5.81 6.94
N SER A 106 -9.77 -5.65 7.02
CA SER A 106 -8.80 -6.75 6.91
C SER A 106 -8.84 -7.69 8.13
N GLU A 107 -9.35 -7.23 9.28
CA GLU A 107 -9.49 -8.04 10.50
C GLU A 107 -10.75 -8.91 10.50
N LEU A 108 -11.71 -8.64 9.61
CA LEU A 108 -12.93 -9.43 9.50
C LEU A 108 -12.55 -10.90 9.20
N PRO A 109 -13.18 -11.89 9.87
CA PRO A 109 -12.77 -13.29 9.73
C PRO A 109 -12.70 -13.79 8.28
N GLU A 110 -13.65 -13.40 7.44
CA GLU A 110 -13.70 -13.75 6.01
C GLU A 110 -12.53 -13.16 5.20
N ASN A 111 -12.11 -11.94 5.52
CA ASN A 111 -11.02 -11.24 4.85
C ASN A 111 -9.66 -11.73 5.35
N SER A 112 -9.55 -11.97 6.66
CA SER A 112 -8.37 -12.57 7.27
C SER A 112 -8.06 -13.95 6.69
N ALA A 113 -9.09 -14.78 6.47
CA ALA A 113 -8.95 -16.10 5.87
C ALA A 113 -8.46 -16.07 4.41
N ARG A 114 -8.74 -14.99 3.67
CA ARG A 114 -8.20 -14.75 2.32
C ARG A 114 -6.75 -14.26 2.36
N TRP A 115 -6.40 -13.48 3.38
CA TRP A 115 -5.06 -12.91 3.56
C TRP A 115 -4.00 -13.96 3.94
N GLU A 116 -4.31 -14.78 4.93
CA GLU A 116 -3.33 -15.68 5.57
C GLU A 116 -2.58 -16.60 4.59
N PRO A 117 -3.25 -17.27 3.63
CA PRO A 117 -2.56 -18.17 2.70
C PRO A 117 -1.51 -17.47 1.84
N LEU A 118 -1.70 -16.19 1.51
CA LEU A 118 -0.77 -15.44 0.65
C LEU A 118 0.56 -15.15 1.36
N ILE A 119 0.55 -14.94 2.67
CA ILE A 119 1.76 -14.59 3.43
C ILE A 119 2.39 -15.78 4.17
N GLN A 120 1.66 -16.88 4.35
CA GLN A 120 2.15 -18.09 5.05
C GLN A 120 2.88 -19.10 4.15
N SER A 121 3.01 -18.82 2.85
CA SER A 121 3.67 -19.75 1.92
C SER A 121 5.20 -19.70 2.07
N ASN A 122 5.74 -20.74 2.74
CA ASN A 122 7.16 -21.13 2.83
C ASN A 122 7.87 -21.20 1.47
#